data_AF-A0A0Q3P4A4-F1
#
_entry.id   AF-A0A0Q3P4A4-F1
#
_cell.length_a   1.000
_cell.length_b   1.000
_cell.length_c   1.000
_cell.angle_alpha   90.00
_cell.angle_beta   90.00
_cell.angle_gamma   90.00
#
_symmetry.space_group_name_H-M   'P 1'
#
loop_
_entity.id
_entity.type
_entity.pdbx_description
1 polymer ?
#
loop_
_entity_poly.entity_id
_entity_poly.type
_entity_poly.pdbx_seq_one_letter_code
_entity_poly.pdbx_strand_id
1 'polypeptide(L)'
;MLFLNFNYTETIKIYENKYKSETINIHGELNSLQNPIIFGFGDDVDKKYQEFEDLNDNKYLENFKSIAYLQTNSYKRLLEFINADEYQVFTFGHSCGISDRTMLNTIFEHENCKSIKPFYYKRKDGSDNYTDIVQTISRNFNDKKKFRDRVVNKTYCQPLT
;
A
#
# COMPACT_ATOMS: atom_id res chain seq x y z
N MET A 1 -11.41 9.81 7.15
CA MET A 1 -10.12 9.11 7.34
C MET A 1 -10.35 7.66 6.99
N LEU A 2 -9.49 7.10 6.16
CA LEU A 2 -9.55 5.70 5.70
C LEU A 2 -8.31 4.96 6.22
N PHE A 3 -8.50 3.78 6.79
CA PHE A 3 -7.43 2.81 7.05
C PHE A 3 -7.36 1.80 5.91
N LEU A 4 -6.26 1.80 5.17
CA LEU A 4 -5.96 0.75 4.21
C LEU A 4 -5.10 -0.32 4.90
N ASN A 5 -5.69 -1.48 5.19
CA ASN A 5 -5.02 -2.56 5.91
C ASN A 5 -4.47 -3.62 4.95
N PHE A 6 -3.15 -3.82 5.02
CA PHE A 6 -2.40 -4.84 4.27
C PHE A 6 -2.09 -6.09 5.11
N ASN A 7 -2.54 -6.16 6.37
CA ASN A 7 -2.35 -7.35 7.18
C ASN A 7 -3.45 -8.36 6.92
N TYR A 8 -3.08 -9.63 6.80
CA TYR A 8 -4.01 -10.77 6.78
C TYR A 8 -4.65 -11.06 8.14
N THR A 9 -4.24 -10.35 9.19
CA THR A 9 -4.70 -10.52 10.57
C THR A 9 -5.68 -9.42 10.97
N GLU A 10 -6.42 -9.66 12.04
CA GLU A 10 -7.39 -8.70 12.60
C GLU A 10 -6.75 -7.57 13.43
N THR A 11 -5.45 -7.35 13.31
CA THR A 11 -4.71 -6.38 14.13
C THR A 11 -5.29 -4.96 14.02
N ILE A 12 -5.86 -4.60 12.87
CA ILE A 12 -6.47 -3.29 12.66
C ILE A 12 -7.71 -3.05 13.55
N LYS A 13 -8.44 -4.11 13.93
CA LYS A 13 -9.65 -4.01 14.77
C LYS A 13 -9.36 -3.40 16.16
N ILE A 14 -8.12 -3.55 16.65
CA ILE A 14 -7.66 -2.95 17.90
C ILE A 14 -7.70 -1.41 17.81
N TYR A 15 -7.45 -0.85 16.63
CA TYR A 15 -7.39 0.59 16.38
C TYR A 15 -8.74 1.17 15.92
N GLU A 16 -9.55 0.40 15.20
CA GLU A 16 -10.88 0.81 14.69
C GLU A 16 -11.81 1.28 15.81
N ASN A 17 -11.86 0.54 16.92
CA ASN A 17 -12.72 0.88 18.06
C ASN A 17 -12.42 2.26 18.66
N LYS A 18 -11.20 2.78 18.46
CA LYS A 18 -10.76 4.06 19.00
C LYS A 18 -11.05 5.23 18.06
N TYR A 19 -11.00 5.00 16.75
CA TYR A 19 -11.16 6.04 15.74
C TYR A 19 -12.22 5.57 14.76
N LYS A 20 -13.48 6.01 14.91
CA LYS A 20 -14.61 5.71 14.00
C LYS A 20 -14.24 6.05 12.55
N SER A 21 -13.59 5.11 11.87
CA SER A 21 -12.95 5.30 10.57
C SER A 21 -13.29 4.11 9.71
N GLU A 22 -13.38 4.36 8.41
CA GLU A 22 -13.55 3.29 7.45
C GLU A 22 -12.25 2.50 7.33
N THR A 23 -12.36 1.17 7.25
CA THR A 23 -11.24 0.28 6.95
C THR A 23 -11.51 -0.48 5.65
N ILE A 24 -10.47 -0.60 4.84
CA ILE A 24 -10.42 -1.49 3.69
C ILE A 24 -9.34 -2.53 3.96
N ASN A 25 -9.76 -3.79 4.12
CA ASN A 25 -8.87 -4.94 4.21
C ASN A 25 -8.52 -5.41 2.81
N ILE A 26 -7.38 -4.94 2.30
CA ILE A 26 -7.09 -5.06 0.87
C ILE A 26 -6.65 -6.47 0.48
N HIS A 27 -6.09 -7.23 1.41
CA HIS A 27 -5.72 -8.64 1.20
C HIS A 27 -6.79 -9.64 1.69
N GLY A 28 -8.01 -9.16 1.92
CA GLY A 28 -9.09 -9.99 2.44
C GLY A 28 -9.15 -10.04 3.97
N GLU A 29 -10.11 -10.83 4.46
CA GLU A 29 -10.46 -10.98 5.86
C GLU A 29 -10.51 -12.46 6.25
N LEU A 30 -10.07 -12.76 7.47
CA LEU A 30 -10.13 -14.13 8.00
C LEU A 30 -11.59 -14.60 8.05
N ASN A 31 -11.84 -15.79 7.51
CA ASN A 31 -13.16 -16.43 7.48
C ASN A 31 -14.25 -15.63 6.74
N SER A 32 -13.89 -14.70 5.86
CA SER A 32 -14.85 -13.93 5.06
C SER A 32 -15.07 -14.57 3.69
N LEU A 33 -16.33 -14.87 3.35
CA LEU A 33 -16.71 -15.33 2.01
C LEU A 33 -16.84 -14.16 1.02
N GLN A 34 -17.11 -12.94 1.51
CA GLN A 34 -17.29 -11.75 0.67
C GLN A 34 -15.97 -11.05 0.34
N ASN A 35 -14.98 -11.17 1.22
CA ASN A 35 -13.64 -10.63 1.05
C ASN A 35 -12.60 -11.69 1.44
N PRO A 36 -12.50 -12.80 0.69
CA PRO A 36 -11.58 -13.89 1.01
C PRO A 36 -10.12 -13.43 0.94
N ILE A 37 -9.24 -14.18 1.59
CA ILE A 37 -7.81 -13.89 1.62
C ILE A 37 -7.21 -13.95 0.21
N ILE A 38 -6.47 -12.90 -0.16
CA ILE A 38 -5.80 -12.77 -1.46
C ILE A 38 -4.28 -12.92 -1.28
N PHE A 39 -3.74 -14.03 -1.76
CA PHE A 39 -2.29 -14.24 -1.90
C PHE A 39 -1.84 -13.94 -3.33
N GLY A 40 -0.55 -13.66 -3.51
CA GLY A 40 0.03 -13.51 -4.84
C GLY A 40 1.09 -12.43 -4.98
N PHE A 41 1.41 -12.09 -6.22
CA PHE A 41 2.33 -11.04 -6.62
C PHE A 41 1.57 -9.75 -6.91
N GLY A 42 1.98 -8.63 -6.31
CA GLY A 42 1.36 -7.32 -6.53
C GLY A 42 2.26 -6.32 -7.25
N ASP A 43 3.19 -6.81 -8.07
CA ASP A 43 4.01 -6.01 -8.98
C ASP A 43 3.74 -6.45 -10.43
N ASP A 44 2.75 -5.81 -11.06
CA ASP A 44 2.40 -6.01 -12.48
C ASP A 44 3.04 -4.95 -13.40
N VAL A 45 3.91 -4.10 -12.85
CA VAL A 45 4.74 -3.14 -13.62
C VAL A 45 6.17 -3.64 -13.81
N ASP A 46 6.53 -4.78 -13.22
CA ASP A 46 7.82 -5.42 -13.44
C ASP A 46 7.92 -6.06 -14.83
N LYS A 47 9.12 -6.09 -15.40
CA LYS A 47 9.36 -6.70 -16.73
C LYS A 47 8.94 -8.17 -16.77
N LYS A 48 9.03 -8.89 -15.66
CA LYS A 48 8.57 -10.28 -15.57
C LYS A 48 7.07 -10.41 -15.76
N TYR A 49 6.27 -9.41 -15.37
CA TYR A 49 4.84 -9.43 -15.64
C TYR A 49 4.58 -9.46 -17.15
N GLN A 50 5.24 -8.58 -17.90
CA GLN A 50 5.15 -8.56 -19.36
C GLN A 50 5.58 -9.90 -19.97
N GLU A 51 6.67 -10.50 -19.46
CA GLU A 51 7.11 -11.83 -19.91
C GLU A 51 6.03 -12.90 -19.71
N PHE A 52 5.24 -12.84 -18.63
CA PHE A 52 4.13 -13.76 -18.39
C PHE A 52 2.91 -13.47 -19.28
N GLU A 53 2.59 -12.20 -19.55
CA GLU A 53 1.52 -11.84 -20.48
C GLU A 53 1.83 -12.32 -21.90
N ASP A 54 3.09 -12.18 -22.34
CA ASP A 54 3.55 -12.56 -23.68
C ASP A 54 3.47 -14.08 -23.94
N LEU A 55 3.44 -14.91 -22.88
CA LEU A 55 3.24 -16.37 -22.99
C LEU A 55 1.81 -16.75 -23.41
N ASN A 56 0.85 -15.82 -23.31
CA ASN A 56 -0.55 -16.01 -23.72
C ASN A 56 -1.22 -17.27 -23.10
N ASP A 57 -0.84 -17.63 -21.88
CA ASP A 57 -1.49 -18.65 -21.05
C ASP A 57 -1.90 -18.04 -19.71
N ASN A 58 -3.21 -17.96 -19.48
CA ASN A 58 -3.80 -17.32 -18.31
C ASN A 58 -3.34 -17.94 -16.98
N LYS A 59 -2.83 -19.18 -16.97
CA LYS A 59 -2.29 -19.82 -15.76
C LYS A 59 -1.14 -19.04 -15.13
N TYR A 60 -0.34 -18.36 -15.95
CA TYR A 60 0.74 -17.52 -15.44
C TYR A 60 0.22 -16.26 -14.74
N LEU A 61 -1.02 -15.86 -15.02
CA LEU A 61 -1.63 -14.65 -14.48
C LEU A 61 -2.48 -14.91 -13.21
N GLU A 62 -2.82 -16.16 -12.90
CA GLU A 62 -3.76 -16.54 -11.82
C GLU A 62 -3.38 -16.01 -10.43
N ASN A 63 -2.08 -15.85 -10.15
CA ASN A 63 -1.57 -15.43 -8.84
C ASN A 63 -1.17 -13.95 -8.80
N PHE A 64 -1.60 -13.13 -9.76
CA PHE A 64 -1.43 -11.68 -9.67
C PHE A 64 -2.56 -11.04 -8.89
N LYS A 65 -2.18 -10.29 -7.87
CA LYS A 65 -3.14 -9.63 -6.97
C LYS A 65 -3.99 -8.60 -7.68
N SER A 66 -3.47 -7.93 -8.70
CA SER A 66 -4.23 -6.95 -9.50
C SER A 66 -5.47 -7.56 -10.14
N ILE A 67 -5.40 -8.83 -10.56
CA ILE A 67 -6.56 -9.59 -11.04
C ILE A 67 -7.45 -10.01 -9.87
N ALA A 68 -6.86 -10.57 -8.80
CA ALA A 68 -7.62 -11.01 -7.63
C ALA A 68 -8.41 -9.87 -6.96
N TYR A 69 -7.90 -8.64 -6.98
CA TYR A 69 -8.57 -7.46 -6.45
C TYR A 69 -9.86 -7.09 -7.18
N LEU A 70 -10.08 -7.59 -8.40
CA LEU A 70 -11.34 -7.42 -9.13
C LEU A 70 -12.44 -8.36 -8.65
N GLN A 71 -12.10 -9.38 -7.84
CA GLN A 71 -13.07 -10.34 -7.32
C GLN A 71 -13.81 -9.82 -6.09
N THR A 72 -13.37 -8.71 -5.49
CA THR A 72 -14.01 -8.09 -4.33
C THR A 72 -14.15 -6.58 -4.53
N ASN A 73 -14.99 -5.92 -3.72
CA ASN A 73 -15.21 -4.47 -3.84
C ASN A 73 -14.12 -3.62 -3.16
N SER A 74 -13.12 -4.25 -2.51
CA SER A 74 -12.13 -3.57 -1.66
C SER A 74 -11.27 -2.58 -2.45
N TYR A 75 -10.76 -2.99 -3.62
CA TYR A 75 -9.93 -2.11 -4.45
C TYR A 75 -10.74 -0.99 -5.10
N LYS A 76 -11.97 -1.27 -5.53
CA LYS A 76 -12.87 -0.23 -6.06
C LYS A 76 -13.17 0.85 -5.02
N ARG A 77 -13.47 0.47 -3.77
CA ARG A 77 -13.67 1.43 -2.66
C ARG A 77 -12.43 2.30 -2.41
N LEU A 78 -11.23 1.72 -2.52
CA LEU A 78 -9.98 2.48 -2.43
C LEU A 78 -9.90 3.51 -3.56
N LEU A 79 -10.19 3.10 -4.80
CA LEU A 79 -10.20 4.00 -5.95
C LEU A 79 -11.23 5.13 -5.79
N GLU A 80 -12.44 4.82 -5.33
CA GLU A 80 -13.48 5.83 -5.04
C GLU A 80 -12.99 6.85 -4.00
N PHE A 81 -12.32 6.38 -2.93
CA PHE A 81 -11.77 7.25 -1.89
C PHE A 81 -10.68 8.19 -2.43
N ILE A 82 -9.68 7.68 -3.16
CA ILE A 82 -8.56 8.52 -3.64
C ILE A 82 -8.98 9.49 -4.76
N ASN A 83 -10.04 9.16 -5.49
CA ASN A 83 -10.62 10.03 -6.53
C ASN A 83 -11.54 11.12 -5.96
N ALA A 84 -12.06 10.95 -4.73
CA ALA A 84 -13.07 11.84 -4.18
C ALA A 84 -12.55 13.26 -3.88
N ASP A 85 -11.36 13.37 -3.29
CA ASP A 85 -10.77 14.67 -2.92
C ASP A 85 -9.24 14.53 -2.68
N GLU A 86 -8.58 15.65 -2.39
CA GLU A 86 -7.19 15.73 -1.95
C GLU A 86 -6.95 14.92 -0.67
N TYR A 87 -5.83 14.20 -0.61
CA TYR A 87 -5.49 13.38 0.55
C TYR A 87 -4.00 13.39 0.89
N GLN A 88 -3.73 13.00 2.12
CA GLN A 88 -2.39 12.75 2.65
C GLN A 88 -2.27 11.29 3.08
N VAL A 89 -1.12 10.69 2.80
CA VAL A 89 -0.81 9.31 3.16
C VAL A 89 0.05 9.30 4.42
N PHE A 90 -0.32 8.44 5.38
CA PHE A 90 0.50 8.11 6.53
C PHE A 90 0.87 6.63 6.44
N THR A 91 2.17 6.32 6.40
CA THR A 91 2.62 4.93 6.28
C THR A 91 3.14 4.41 7.61
N PHE A 92 2.63 3.26 8.03
CA PHE A 92 2.99 2.57 9.26
C PHE A 92 3.51 1.17 8.92
N GLY A 93 4.70 0.83 9.41
CA GLY A 93 5.30 -0.49 9.21
C GLY A 93 6.46 -0.50 8.21
N HIS A 94 7.14 -1.65 8.16
CA HIS A 94 8.44 -1.79 7.48
C HIS A 94 8.32 -2.35 6.04
N SER A 95 7.24 -3.06 5.73
CA SER A 95 7.17 -3.94 4.55
C SER A 95 6.32 -3.40 3.39
N CYS A 96 5.88 -2.15 3.48
CA CYS A 96 4.87 -1.54 2.61
C CYS A 96 5.38 -1.14 1.22
N GLY A 97 6.24 -1.90 0.54
CA GLY A 97 6.71 -1.48 -0.79
C GLY A 97 7.26 -2.54 -1.72
N ILE A 98 7.11 -3.82 -1.39
CA ILE A 98 7.52 -4.90 -2.30
C ILE A 98 6.32 -5.80 -2.67
N SER A 99 5.34 -5.97 -1.78
CA SER A 99 4.24 -6.92 -2.02
C SER A 99 3.17 -6.43 -2.98
N ASP A 100 2.92 -5.11 -3.02
CA ASP A 100 1.77 -4.50 -3.72
C ASP A 100 2.16 -3.18 -4.40
N ARG A 101 3.28 -3.21 -5.12
CA ARG A 101 3.89 -2.06 -5.76
C ARG A 101 2.92 -1.31 -6.67
N THR A 102 2.13 -2.02 -7.46
CA THR A 102 1.16 -1.42 -8.40
C THR A 102 0.13 -0.56 -7.66
N MET A 103 -0.42 -1.08 -6.57
CA MET A 103 -1.40 -0.37 -5.77
C MET A 103 -0.77 0.84 -5.07
N LEU A 104 0.41 0.65 -4.48
CA LEU A 104 1.10 1.74 -3.80
C LEU A 104 1.50 2.84 -4.78
N ASN A 105 1.93 2.48 -6.00
CA ASN A 105 2.15 3.46 -7.07
C ASN A 105 0.87 4.23 -7.39
N THR A 106 -0.26 3.53 -7.54
CA THR A 106 -1.57 4.15 -7.79
C THR A 106 -1.90 5.17 -6.71
N ILE A 107 -1.72 4.85 -5.43
CA ILE A 107 -1.98 5.76 -4.30
C ILE A 107 -0.96 6.90 -4.26
N PHE A 108 0.32 6.62 -4.46
CA PHE A 108 1.40 7.57 -4.23
C PHE A 108 1.57 8.57 -5.37
N GLU A 109 1.23 8.18 -6.61
CA GLU A 109 1.35 9.02 -7.81
C GLU A 109 0.04 9.65 -8.29
N HIS A 110 -1.09 9.31 -7.64
CA HIS A 110 -2.39 9.95 -7.88
C HIS A 110 -2.32 11.47 -7.80
N GLU A 111 -3.06 12.20 -8.64
CA GLU A 111 -3.01 13.68 -8.67
C GLU A 111 -3.51 14.32 -7.36
N ASN A 112 -4.44 13.66 -6.68
CA ASN A 112 -4.97 14.12 -5.39
C ASN A 112 -4.04 13.83 -4.19
N CYS A 113 -2.97 13.05 -4.36
CA CYS A 113 -2.02 12.76 -3.28
C CYS A 113 -1.08 13.95 -3.05
N LYS A 114 -1.24 14.63 -1.91
CA LYS A 114 -0.48 15.85 -1.59
C LYS A 114 0.82 15.60 -0.85
N SER A 115 0.85 14.57 0.00
CA SER A 115 2.07 14.22 0.72
C SER A 115 2.00 12.81 1.29
N ILE A 116 3.18 12.26 1.54
CA ILE A 116 3.38 10.95 2.15
C ILE A 116 4.28 11.14 3.37
N LYS A 117 3.73 10.83 4.54
CA LYS A 117 4.40 10.95 5.83
C LYS A 117 4.72 9.58 6.41
N PRO A 118 5.97 9.12 6.27
CA PRO A 118 6.38 7.86 6.87
C PRO A 118 6.62 8.00 8.36
N PHE A 119 6.03 7.08 9.11
CA PHE A 119 6.38 6.84 10.50
C PHE A 119 7.53 5.83 10.57
N TYR A 120 8.53 6.12 11.39
CA TYR A 120 9.75 5.32 11.48
C TYR A 120 9.98 4.80 12.91
N TYR A 121 10.73 3.73 13.07
CA TYR A 121 11.07 3.18 14.38
C TYR A 121 12.45 3.68 14.83
N LYS A 122 12.54 4.13 16.08
CA LYS A 122 13.82 4.45 16.74
C LYS A 122 14.28 3.23 17.52
N ARG A 123 15.50 2.77 17.24
CA ARG A 123 16.15 1.67 17.95
C ARG A 123 16.75 2.18 19.27
N LYS A 124 17.01 1.24 20.20
CA LYS A 124 17.56 1.56 21.53
C LYS A 124 18.95 2.21 21.48
N ASP A 125 19.72 1.96 20.43
CA ASP A 125 21.05 2.53 20.18
C ASP A 125 21.01 3.97 19.61
N GLY A 126 19.82 4.53 19.40
CA GLY A 126 19.63 5.88 18.83
C GLY A 126 19.54 5.91 17.31
N SER A 127 19.79 4.79 16.62
CA SER A 127 19.57 4.68 15.16
C SER A 127 18.08 4.58 14.82
N ASP A 128 17.74 4.79 13.55
CA ASP A 128 16.37 4.57 13.05
C ASP A 128 16.34 3.90 11.67
N ASN A 129 15.15 3.52 11.22
CA ASN A 129 14.91 2.90 9.93
C ASN A 129 14.25 3.86 8.92
N TYR A 130 14.32 5.17 9.13
CA TYR A 130 13.69 6.14 8.22
C TYR A 130 14.22 5.99 6.79
N THR A 131 15.54 5.84 6.63
CA THR A 131 16.17 5.67 5.32
C THR A 131 15.65 4.44 4.60
N ASP A 132 15.53 3.31 5.30
CA ASP A 132 15.04 2.04 4.74
C ASP A 132 13.58 2.16 4.25
N ILE A 133 12.75 2.88 5.02
CA ILE A 133 11.35 3.15 4.68
C ILE A 133 11.27 4.03 3.44
N VAL A 134 12.03 5.14 3.39
CA VAL A 134 12.01 6.04 2.23
C VAL A 134 12.53 5.36 0.97
N GLN A 135 13.58 4.54 1.08
CA GLN A 135 14.08 3.72 -0.03
C GLN A 135 13.00 2.77 -0.55
N THR A 136 12.26 2.11 0.36
CA THR A 136 11.15 1.21 0.01
C THR A 136 10.01 1.97 -0.67
N ILE A 137 9.60 3.12 -0.12
CA ILE A 137 8.59 3.99 -0.74
C ILE A 137 9.03 4.40 -2.15
N SER A 138 10.31 4.79 -2.33
CA SER A 138 10.83 5.25 -3.62
C SER A 138 10.72 4.24 -4.76
N ARG A 139 10.64 2.93 -4.45
CA ARG A 139 10.46 1.84 -5.44
C ARG A 139 9.05 1.81 -6.02
N ASN A 140 8.07 2.37 -5.30
CA ASN A 140 6.69 2.49 -5.75
C ASN A 140 6.44 3.74 -6.62
N PHE A 141 7.49 4.52 -6.93
CA PHE A 141 7.38 5.69 -7.81
C PHE A 141 8.04 5.42 -9.16
N ASN A 142 7.30 5.69 -10.23
CA ASN A 142 7.80 5.79 -11.59
C ASN A 142 8.39 7.19 -11.84
N ASP A 143 7.74 8.24 -11.33
CA ASP A 143 8.22 9.62 -11.39
C ASP A 143 8.99 10.01 -10.12
N LYS A 144 10.32 10.13 -10.25
CA LYS A 144 11.19 10.52 -9.14
C LYS A 144 11.04 11.99 -8.72
N LYS A 145 10.46 12.86 -9.55
CA LYS A 145 10.08 14.22 -9.15
C LYS A 145 8.89 14.16 -8.18
N LYS A 146 7.82 13.43 -8.53
CA LYS A 146 6.67 13.20 -7.63
C LYS A 146 7.11 12.58 -6.30
N PHE A 147 8.05 11.63 -6.32
CA PHE A 147 8.64 11.07 -5.09
C PHE A 147 9.26 12.14 -4.17
N ARG A 148 10.16 12.97 -4.71
CA ARG A 148 10.87 14.01 -3.93
C ARG A 148 9.95 15.14 -3.47
N ASP A 149 8.89 15.41 -4.23
CA ASP A 149 7.88 16.42 -3.92
C ASP A 149 6.94 15.97 -2.80
N ARG A 150 6.49 14.71 -2.84
CA ARG A 150 5.42 14.21 -1.96
C ARG A 150 5.93 13.59 -0.67
N VAL A 151 7.09 12.92 -0.69
CA VAL A 151 7.62 12.29 0.53
C VAL A 151 8.21 13.37 1.43
N VAL A 152 7.60 13.57 2.60
CA VAL A 152 7.98 14.67 3.48
C VAL A 152 9.36 14.43 4.11
N ASN A 153 10.09 15.53 4.34
CA ASN A 153 11.37 15.50 5.04
C ASN A 153 11.24 14.84 6.42
N LYS A 154 12.28 14.11 6.84
CA LYS A 154 12.37 13.47 8.16
C LYS A 154 12.04 14.41 9.33
N THR A 155 12.39 15.69 9.23
CA THR A 155 12.10 16.70 10.27
C THR A 155 10.61 16.89 10.52
N TYR A 156 9.76 16.58 9.54
CA TYR A 156 8.30 16.64 9.65
C TYR A 156 7.67 15.26 9.97
N CYS A 157 8.49 14.22 10.08
CA CYS A 157 8.07 12.85 10.39
C CYS A 157 8.11 12.59 11.90
N GLN A 158 7.43 11.52 12.34
CA GLN A 158 7.35 11.15 13.74
C GLN A 158 7.79 9.69 13.93
N PRO A 159 8.49 9.39 15.03
CA PRO A 159 8.81 8.01 15.36
C PRO A 159 7.58 7.28 15.91
N LEU A 160 7.47 5.97 15.63
CA LEU A 160 6.63 5.05 16.38
C LEU A 160 7.38 4.69 17.66
N THR A 161 6.80 5.10 18.79
CA THR A 161 7.22 4.74 20.14
C THR A 161 6.79 3.34 20.51
#